data_AF-A0A7V1HE06-F1
#
_entry.id   AF-A0A7V1HE06-F1
#
_cell.length_a   1.000
_cell.length_b   1.000
_cell.length_c   1.000
_cell.angle_alpha   90.00
_cell.angle_beta   90.00
_cell.angle_gamma   90.00
#
_symmetry.space_group_name_H-M   'P 1'
#
loop_
_entity.id
_entity.type
_entity.pdbx_description
1 polymer ?
#
loop_
_entity_poly.entity_id
_entity_poly.type
_entity_poly.pdbx_seq_one_letter_code
_entity_poly.pdbx_strand_id
1 'polypeptide(L)'
;MNNKVFFIGASLLIGVFISWQLKFFLGSRYQQVNEKQTTKAAQPEMAKIQKVVTIKNNIEPAMLRYKHWSGTYKPTIFVITINGQEIKPDTQHDITITNNQLAVRFDYAFLNGKRKGAKIVSFTVNTNKPTLNISFSWNDKWQIIIDNATPCQVKKESFNNAYLT
;
A
#
# COMPACT_ATOMS: atom_id res chain seq x y z
N MET A 1 -62.74 32.13 8.84
CA MET A 1 -63.45 31.34 7.80
C MET A 1 -62.48 30.23 7.37
N ASN A 2 -62.45 29.09 8.09
CA ASN A 2 -63.20 27.85 7.81
C ASN A 2 -63.07 27.36 6.36
N ASN A 3 -62.24 26.33 6.13
CA ASN A 3 -62.77 24.97 5.94
C ASN A 3 -61.67 23.90 6.00
N LYS A 4 -61.92 22.89 6.85
CA LYS A 4 -61.27 21.58 6.87
C LYS A 4 -61.95 20.69 5.83
N VAL A 5 -61.21 19.82 5.15
CA VAL A 5 -61.73 18.53 4.69
C VAL A 5 -60.68 17.44 4.91
N PHE A 6 -61.08 16.44 5.69
CA PHE A 6 -60.44 15.14 5.92
C PHE A 6 -60.78 14.19 4.76
N PHE A 7 -59.85 13.31 4.36
CA PHE A 7 -60.22 12.00 3.86
C PHE A 7 -59.31 10.93 4.47
N ILE A 8 -59.95 10.11 5.30
CA ILE A 8 -59.52 8.79 5.76
C ILE A 8 -60.00 7.80 4.69
N GLY A 9 -59.15 6.87 4.26
CA GLY A 9 -59.52 5.81 3.33
C GLY A 9 -58.67 4.57 3.54
N ALA A 10 -59.15 3.68 4.40
CA ALA A 10 -58.60 2.37 4.68
C ALA A 10 -59.04 1.33 3.62
N SER A 11 -58.19 0.36 3.32
CA SER A 11 -58.50 -1.02 2.88
C SER A 11 -57.15 -1.75 2.74
N LEU A 12 -56.67 -2.58 3.67
CA LEU A 12 -57.21 -3.82 4.26
C LEU A 12 -57.30 -4.98 3.25
N LEU A 13 -56.18 -5.71 3.17
CA LEU A 13 -55.98 -7.15 2.95
C LEU A 13 -56.93 -7.93 2.02
N ILE A 14 -56.36 -8.39 0.90
CA ILE A 14 -56.59 -9.72 0.30
C ILE A 14 -55.18 -10.17 -0.15
N GLY A 15 -54.58 -11.27 0.29
CA GLY A 15 -55.14 -12.57 0.57
C GLY A 15 -54.51 -13.56 -0.40
N VAL A 16 -53.43 -14.20 0.05
CA VAL A 16 -52.94 -15.55 -0.30
C VAL A 16 -53.57 -16.17 -1.55
N PHE A 17 -52.82 -16.31 -2.65
CA PHE A 17 -52.91 -17.43 -3.60
C PHE A 17 -51.93 -17.16 -4.74
N ILE A 18 -50.72 -17.73 -4.68
CA ILE A 18 -49.97 -18.40 -5.76
C ILE A 18 -48.81 -19.10 -5.03
N SER A 19 -49.18 -20.05 -4.16
CA SER A 19 -48.31 -21.15 -3.77
C SER A 19 -48.72 -22.29 -4.70
N TRP A 20 -47.96 -22.47 -5.77
CA TRP A 20 -47.90 -23.62 -6.70
C TRP A 20 -47.47 -23.08 -8.07
N GLN A 21 -46.16 -23.09 -8.35
CA GLN A 21 -45.48 -23.15 -9.68
C GLN A 21 -43.97 -22.80 -9.54
N LEU A 22 -43.33 -23.15 -8.42
CA LEU A 22 -41.86 -23.08 -8.28
C LEU A 22 -41.27 -24.42 -7.80
N LYS A 23 -41.74 -25.53 -8.38
CA LYS A 23 -41.19 -26.88 -8.14
C LYS A 23 -40.94 -27.65 -9.45
N PHE A 24 -40.53 -26.97 -10.51
CA PHE A 24 -40.23 -27.64 -11.80
C PHE A 24 -39.02 -27.07 -12.54
N PHE A 25 -37.98 -26.63 -11.80
CA PHE A 25 -36.66 -26.36 -12.38
C PHE A 25 -35.53 -26.77 -11.42
N LEU A 26 -35.63 -27.97 -10.85
CA LEU A 26 -34.62 -28.58 -9.96
C LEU A 26 -34.15 -29.96 -10.45
N GLY A 27 -34.17 -30.19 -11.76
CA GLY A 27 -33.75 -31.48 -12.29
C GLY A 27 -33.41 -31.38 -13.76
N SER A 28 -32.15 -31.09 -14.06
CA SER A 28 -31.39 -31.70 -15.16
C SER A 28 -30.05 -30.98 -15.33
N ARG A 29 -28.99 -31.76 -15.48
CA ARG A 29 -27.63 -31.37 -15.87
C ARG A 29 -26.68 -30.99 -14.73
N TYR A 30 -26.47 -31.94 -13.83
CA TYR A 30 -25.10 -32.24 -13.42
C TYR A 30 -24.35 -32.77 -14.65
N GLN A 31 -23.80 -31.88 -15.46
CA GLN A 31 -22.70 -32.25 -16.33
C GLN A 31 -21.49 -32.44 -15.42
N GLN A 32 -21.04 -33.70 -15.30
CA GLN A 32 -19.68 -33.98 -14.89
C GLN A 32 -18.75 -33.39 -15.95
N VAL A 33 -18.39 -32.13 -15.77
CA VAL A 33 -17.20 -31.57 -16.39
C VAL A 33 -16.05 -32.29 -15.69
N ASN A 34 -15.53 -33.33 -16.34
CA ASN A 34 -14.25 -33.92 -16.03
C ASN A 34 -13.20 -32.81 -16.19
N GLU A 35 -12.98 -32.09 -15.09
CA GLU A 35 -11.84 -31.22 -14.89
C GLU A 35 -10.60 -32.08 -15.12
N LYS A 36 -10.04 -31.96 -16.32
CA LYS A 36 -8.65 -32.33 -16.56
C LYS A 36 -7.84 -31.54 -15.54
N GLN A 37 -7.50 -32.19 -14.43
CA GLN A 37 -6.48 -31.74 -13.51
C GLN A 37 -5.22 -31.61 -14.33
N THR A 38 -5.04 -30.41 -14.86
CA THR A 38 -3.81 -30.00 -15.49
C THR A 38 -2.87 -29.90 -14.30
N THR A 39 -2.08 -30.95 -14.09
CA THR A 39 -0.99 -30.99 -13.12
C THR A 39 -0.03 -29.89 -13.55
N LYS A 40 -0.32 -28.66 -13.10
CA LYS A 40 0.53 -27.50 -13.25
C LYS A 40 1.83 -27.89 -12.58
N ALA A 41 2.81 -28.28 -13.38
CA ALA A 41 4.13 -28.69 -12.92
C ALA A 41 4.56 -27.69 -11.85
N ALA A 42 4.74 -28.19 -10.62
CA ALA A 42 5.17 -27.37 -9.50
C ALA A 42 6.46 -26.68 -9.95
N GLN A 43 6.39 -25.37 -10.18
CA GLN A 43 7.58 -24.62 -10.54
C GLN A 43 8.57 -24.80 -9.38
N PRO A 44 9.83 -25.15 -9.67
CA PRO A 44 10.82 -25.35 -8.63
C PRO A 44 10.89 -24.06 -7.80
N GLU A 45 10.57 -24.19 -6.50
CA GLU A 45 10.65 -23.10 -5.55
C GLU A 45 12.14 -22.72 -5.43
N MET A 46 12.53 -21.64 -6.12
CA MET A 46 13.90 -21.14 -6.01
C MET A 46 14.17 -20.78 -4.56
N ALA A 47 15.18 -21.42 -3.97
CA ALA A 47 15.57 -21.21 -2.59
C ALA A 47 15.76 -19.71 -2.31
N LYS A 48 15.07 -19.20 -1.28
CA LYS A 48 15.16 -17.80 -0.87
C LYS A 48 16.56 -17.52 -0.34
N ILE A 49 17.30 -16.67 -1.03
CA ILE A 49 18.65 -16.25 -0.60
C ILE A 49 18.49 -15.07 0.36
N GLN A 50 18.86 -15.26 1.62
CA GLN A 50 18.88 -14.21 2.63
C GLN A 50 20.30 -13.67 2.82
N LYS A 51 20.43 -12.35 2.91
CA LYS A 51 21.70 -11.66 3.16
C LYS A 51 21.48 -10.51 4.11
N VAL A 52 22.44 -10.23 4.97
CA VAL A 52 22.44 -9.05 5.83
C VAL A 52 23.21 -7.94 5.11
N VAL A 53 22.59 -6.76 5.03
CA VAL A 53 23.23 -5.54 4.54
C VAL A 53 23.13 -4.46 5.60
N THR A 54 24.12 -3.58 5.63
CA THR A 54 24.16 -2.44 6.51
C THR A 54 23.58 -1.22 5.79
N ILE A 55 22.51 -0.66 6.32
CA ILE A 55 21.90 0.58 5.86
C ILE A 55 22.43 1.74 6.69
N LYS A 56 22.95 2.78 6.03
CA LYS A 56 23.27 4.06 6.65
C LYS A 56 22.31 5.14 6.15
N ASN A 57 21.57 5.78 7.05
CA ASN A 57 20.67 6.87 6.68
C ASN A 57 21.39 8.22 6.69
N ASN A 58 21.73 8.74 5.52
CA ASN A 58 22.39 10.03 5.35
C ASN A 58 21.39 11.15 4.97
N ILE A 59 20.11 10.99 5.30
CA ILE A 59 19.10 11.99 4.97
C ILE A 59 19.14 13.12 5.98
N GLU A 60 19.64 14.27 5.52
CA GLU A 60 19.72 15.47 6.32
C GLU A 60 18.41 16.28 6.25
N PRO A 61 18.08 17.06 7.31
CA PRO A 61 16.92 17.96 7.30
C PRO A 61 16.90 18.97 6.13
N ALA A 62 18.07 19.30 5.55
CA ALA A 62 18.18 20.17 4.39
C ALA A 62 17.64 19.50 3.11
N MET A 63 17.87 18.20 2.92
CA MET A 63 17.39 17.43 1.77
C MET A 63 15.86 17.34 1.74
N LEU A 64 15.24 17.40 2.92
CA LEU A 64 13.79 17.34 3.09
C LEU A 64 13.07 18.65 2.75
N ARG A 65 13.80 19.75 2.52
CA ARG A 65 13.20 21.04 2.17
C ARG A 65 12.65 21.01 0.75
N TYR A 66 11.35 21.28 0.61
CA TYR A 66 10.66 21.37 -0.67
C TYR A 66 10.52 22.84 -1.07
N LYS A 67 11.10 23.22 -2.21
CA LYS A 67 10.95 24.57 -2.78
C LYS A 67 9.69 24.62 -3.64
N HIS A 68 8.81 25.56 -3.34
CA HIS A 68 7.60 25.85 -4.09
C HIS A 68 7.58 27.35 -4.43
N TRP A 69 6.72 27.79 -5.35
CA TRP A 69 6.65 29.19 -5.76
C TRP A 69 6.32 30.14 -4.59
N SER A 70 5.55 29.65 -3.60
CA SER A 70 5.14 30.41 -2.41
C SER A 70 6.14 30.35 -1.24
N GLY A 71 7.29 29.67 -1.41
CA GLY A 71 8.31 29.58 -0.38
C GLY A 71 8.94 28.18 -0.24
N THR A 72 9.76 28.01 0.80
CA THR A 72 10.39 26.73 1.13
C THR A 72 9.68 26.08 2.31
N TYR A 73 9.21 24.85 2.12
CA TYR A 73 8.48 24.09 3.10
C TYR A 73 9.35 22.96 3.67
N LYS A 74 9.27 22.74 4.97
CA LYS A 74 9.87 21.59 5.65
C LYS A 74 8.75 20.67 6.12
N PRO A 75 8.87 19.34 5.93
CA PRO A 75 7.89 18.42 6.49
C PRO A 75 7.95 18.46 8.02
N THR A 76 6.78 18.47 8.66
CA THR A 76 6.63 18.31 10.11
C THR A 76 6.87 16.86 10.54
N ILE A 77 6.58 15.92 9.65
CA ILE A 77 6.82 14.49 9.84
C ILE A 77 7.56 13.99 8.61
N PHE A 78 8.67 13.28 8.81
CA PHE A 78 9.34 12.52 7.77
C PHE A 78 9.88 11.24 8.40
N VAL A 79 9.37 10.09 7.99
CA VAL A 79 9.72 8.79 8.57
C VAL A 79 10.12 7.85 7.46
N ILE A 80 11.19 7.08 7.67
CA ILE A 80 11.62 6.01 6.77
C ILE A 80 11.49 4.69 7.50
N THR A 81 10.88 3.72 6.84
CA THR A 81 10.78 2.36 7.33
C THR A 81 11.28 1.37 6.30
N ILE A 82 12.07 0.41 6.74
CA ILE A 82 12.60 -0.70 5.93
C ILE A 82 12.22 -1.99 6.64
N ASN A 83 11.54 -2.90 5.95
CA ASN A 83 11.02 -4.14 6.54
C ASN A 83 10.22 -3.93 7.84
N GLY A 84 9.48 -2.81 7.94
CA GLY A 84 8.69 -2.45 9.12
C GLY A 84 9.48 -1.80 10.26
N GLN A 85 10.80 -1.70 10.17
CA GLN A 85 11.63 -1.00 11.15
C GLN A 85 11.88 0.44 10.73
N GLU A 86 11.66 1.39 11.65
CA GLU A 86 12.00 2.79 11.45
C GLU A 86 13.52 3.00 11.46
N ILE A 87 14.02 3.72 10.46
CA ILE A 87 15.43 4.04 10.29
C ILE A 87 15.62 5.52 10.60
N LYS A 88 16.24 5.82 11.75
CA LYS A 88 16.45 7.20 12.18
C LYS A 88 17.51 7.91 11.32
N PRO A 89 17.48 9.26 11.23
CA PRO A 89 18.56 10.01 10.59
C PRO A 89 19.90 9.78 11.28
N ASP A 90 20.99 9.78 10.51
CA ASP A 90 22.37 9.65 10.98
C ASP A 90 22.67 8.34 11.76
N THR A 91 21.82 7.31 11.60
CA THR A 91 22.04 5.99 12.20
C THR A 91 22.38 4.91 11.17
N GLN A 92 22.94 3.82 11.67
CA GLN A 92 23.25 2.62 10.92
C GLN A 92 22.41 1.45 11.44
N HIS A 93 21.87 0.64 10.53
CA HIS A 93 21.03 -0.51 10.85
C HIS A 93 21.36 -1.70 9.95
N ASP A 94 21.49 -2.88 10.54
CA ASP A 94 21.63 -4.12 9.78
C ASP A 94 20.24 -4.65 9.41
N ILE A 95 20.04 -4.90 8.13
CA ILE A 95 18.76 -5.31 7.55
C ILE A 95 18.97 -6.59 6.75
N THR A 96 18.12 -7.60 7.03
CA THR A 96 18.07 -8.81 6.21
C THR A 96 17.26 -8.54 4.94
N ILE A 97 17.88 -8.75 3.79
CA ILE A 97 17.24 -8.70 2.47
C ILE A 97 17.06 -10.11 1.91
N THR A 98 15.98 -10.32 1.16
CA THR A 98 15.68 -11.59 0.50
C THR A 98 15.74 -11.42 -1.01
N ASN A 99 16.41 -12.33 -1.71
CA ASN A 99 16.55 -12.31 -3.18
C ASN A 99 17.08 -10.98 -3.72
N ASN A 100 17.99 -10.36 -2.97
CA ASN A 100 18.56 -9.04 -3.28
C ASN A 100 17.51 -7.93 -3.44
N GLN A 101 16.31 -8.10 -2.87
CA GLN A 101 15.25 -7.09 -2.90
C GLN A 101 15.18 -6.35 -1.57
N LEU A 102 15.01 -5.04 -1.67
CA LEU A 102 14.83 -4.14 -0.54
C LEU A 102 13.61 -3.25 -0.80
N ALA A 103 12.68 -3.18 0.13
CA ALA A 103 11.54 -2.27 0.06
C ALA A 103 11.69 -1.16 1.10
N VAL A 104 11.66 0.08 0.64
CA VAL A 104 11.82 1.27 1.48
C VAL A 104 10.54 2.08 1.40
N ARG A 105 9.89 2.24 2.54
CA ARG A 105 8.74 3.12 2.67
C ARG A 105 9.17 4.41 3.31
N PHE A 106 8.68 5.53 2.79
CA PHE A 106 8.76 6.80 3.49
C PHE A 106 7.39 7.48 3.55
N ASP A 107 7.14 8.11 4.69
CA ASP A 107 5.94 8.89 4.99
C ASP A 107 6.37 10.33 5.24
N TYR A 108 5.65 11.28 4.67
CA TYR A 108 5.89 12.69 4.92
C TYR A 108 4.58 13.45 5.16
N ALA A 109 4.65 14.47 6.01
CA ALA A 109 3.57 15.42 6.22
C ALA A 109 4.10 16.85 6.33
N PHE A 110 3.38 17.79 5.74
CA PHE A 110 3.57 19.23 5.83
C PHE A 110 2.33 19.86 6.47
N LEU A 111 2.49 21.09 6.98
CA LEU A 111 1.40 21.90 7.52
C LEU A 111 0.57 21.13 8.58
N ASN A 112 1.26 20.47 9.52
CA ASN A 112 0.65 19.68 10.59
C ASN A 112 -0.32 18.61 10.06
N GLY A 113 0.08 17.87 9.02
CA GLY A 113 -0.73 16.77 8.48
C GLY A 113 -1.75 17.16 7.40
N LYS A 114 -1.95 18.47 7.13
CA LYS A 114 -2.88 18.91 6.07
C LYS A 114 -2.46 18.45 4.67
N ARG A 115 -1.16 18.31 4.43
CA ARG A 115 -0.60 17.77 3.19
C ARG A 115 0.32 16.62 3.55
N LYS A 116 -0.05 15.40 3.18
CA LYS A 116 0.69 14.19 3.55
C LYS A 116 0.72 13.20 2.40
N GLY A 117 1.72 12.33 2.42
CA GLY A 117 1.86 11.28 1.42
C GLY A 117 2.77 10.17 1.93
N ALA A 118 2.63 8.99 1.32
CA ALA A 118 3.54 7.88 1.53
C ALA A 118 3.88 7.23 0.19
N LYS A 119 5.09 6.71 0.10
CA LYS A 119 5.58 5.97 -1.06
C LYS A 119 6.43 4.80 -0.60
N ILE A 120 6.25 3.67 -1.28
CA ILE A 120 7.14 2.50 -1.17
C ILE A 120 7.92 2.42 -2.47
N VAL A 121 9.23 2.33 -2.36
CA VAL A 121 10.14 2.11 -3.47
C VAL A 121 10.85 0.78 -3.25
N SER A 122 10.76 -0.11 -4.23
CA SER A 122 11.48 -1.37 -4.24
C SER A 122 12.79 -1.21 -5.02
N PHE A 123 13.85 -1.83 -4.52
CA PHE A 123 15.19 -1.79 -5.09
C PHE A 123 15.75 -3.20 -5.26
N THR A 124 16.48 -3.39 -6.36
CA THR A 124 17.42 -4.52 -6.51
C THR A 124 18.79 -4.08 -6.02
N VAL A 125 19.28 -4.72 -4.96
CA VAL A 125 20.54 -4.39 -4.28
C VAL A 125 21.71 -5.15 -4.91
N ASN A 126 22.81 -4.44 -5.17
CA ASN A 126 24.08 -5.07 -5.51
C ASN A 126 24.77 -5.54 -4.23
N THR A 127 24.81 -6.85 -4.01
CA THR A 127 25.32 -7.45 -2.77
C THR A 127 26.83 -7.49 -2.65
N ASN A 128 27.58 -7.01 -3.64
CA ASN A 128 29.04 -6.97 -3.57
C ASN A 128 29.54 -5.87 -2.63
N LYS A 129 28.67 -4.96 -2.21
CA LYS A 129 28.96 -3.91 -1.23
C LYS A 129 28.02 -4.07 -0.05
N PRO A 130 28.53 -4.33 1.17
CA PRO A 130 27.69 -4.61 2.33
C PRO A 130 26.98 -3.36 2.86
N THR A 131 27.52 -2.16 2.59
CA THR A 131 26.97 -0.89 3.07
C THR A 131 26.19 -0.17 1.97
N LEU A 132 24.96 0.21 2.27
CA LEU A 132 24.09 1.01 1.41
C LEU A 132 23.81 2.34 2.10
N ASN A 133 24.10 3.44 1.41
CA ASN A 133 23.76 4.78 1.89
C ASN A 133 22.41 5.19 1.33
N ILE A 134 21.52 5.65 2.20
CA ILE A 134 20.24 6.21 1.81
C ILE A 134 20.33 7.73 1.81
N SER A 135 19.86 8.35 0.74
CA SER A 135 19.69 9.79 0.60
C SER A 135 18.30 10.10 0.03
N PHE A 136 17.95 11.38 -0.01
CA PHE A 136 16.63 11.83 -0.43
C PHE A 136 16.72 13.06 -1.35
N SER A 137 15.86 13.12 -2.36
CA SER A 137 15.71 14.27 -3.25
C SER A 137 14.29 14.41 -3.76
N TRP A 138 13.65 15.57 -3.55
CA TRP A 138 12.32 15.85 -4.12
C TRP A 138 12.28 15.87 -5.66
N ASN A 139 13.43 16.10 -6.30
CA ASN A 139 13.56 16.21 -7.75
C ASN A 139 13.78 14.85 -8.43
N ASP A 140 14.13 13.81 -7.65
CA ASP A 140 14.24 12.47 -8.18
C ASP A 140 12.86 11.82 -8.29
N LYS A 141 12.63 11.04 -9.35
CA LYS A 141 11.35 10.34 -9.60
C LYS A 141 10.98 9.39 -8.45
N TRP A 142 11.98 8.69 -7.91
CA TRP A 142 11.86 7.72 -6.82
C TRP A 142 11.90 8.43 -5.46
N GLN A 143 12.56 9.58 -5.40
CA GLN A 143 12.79 10.44 -4.23
C GLN A 143 13.73 9.87 -3.19
N ILE A 144 13.65 8.56 -2.91
CA ILE A 144 14.68 7.83 -2.17
C ILE A 144 15.73 7.34 -3.15
N ILE A 145 17.00 7.57 -2.80
CA ILE A 145 18.17 7.15 -3.56
C ILE A 145 19.00 6.26 -2.63
N ILE A 146 19.39 5.09 -3.13
CA ILE A 146 20.23 4.15 -2.39
C ILE A 146 21.46 3.82 -3.22
N ASP A 147 22.63 4.09 -2.67
CA ASP A 147 23.89 3.73 -3.30
C ASP A 147 23.96 2.21 -3.53
N ASN A 148 24.43 1.80 -4.69
CA ASN A 148 24.56 0.38 -5.07
C ASN A 148 23.23 -0.40 -5.11
N ALA A 149 22.11 0.30 -5.30
CA ALA A 149 20.82 -0.34 -5.56
C ALA A 149 20.10 0.35 -6.72
N THR A 150 19.37 -0.44 -7.52
CA THR A 150 18.61 0.06 -8.67
C THR A 150 17.12 0.03 -8.33
N PRO A 151 16.41 1.17 -8.37
CA PRO A 151 14.97 1.19 -8.14
C PRO A 151 14.24 0.44 -9.27
N CYS A 152 13.31 -0.43 -8.90
CA CYS A 152 12.57 -1.27 -9.85
C CYS A 152 11.06 -1.03 -9.83
N GLN A 153 10.49 -0.67 -8.68
CA GLN A 153 9.06 -0.46 -8.53
C GLN A 153 8.77 0.70 -7.59
N VAL A 154 7.70 1.45 -7.88
CA VAL A 154 7.15 2.47 -7.00
C VAL A 154 5.67 2.20 -6.77
N LYS A 155 5.26 2.23 -5.50
CA LYS A 155 3.86 2.14 -5.09
C LYS A 155 3.53 3.36 -4.24
N LYS A 156 2.49 4.11 -4.63
CA LYS A 156 1.91 5.15 -3.78
C LYS A 156 1.07 4.46 -2.70
N GLU A 157 1.19 4.92 -1.47
CA GLU A 157 0.46 4.35 -0.34
C GLU A 157 -0.24 5.45 0.46
N SER A 158 -1.19 5.05 1.29
CA SER A 158 -1.78 5.93 2.29
C SER A 158 -0.75 6.24 3.38
N PHE A 159 -0.73 7.52 3.79
CA PHE A 159 0.06 7.97 4.93
C PHE A 159 -0.38 7.25 6.21
N ASN A 160 0.58 6.80 7.01
CA ASN A 160 0.29 6.15 8.30
C ASN A 160 -0.15 7.21 9.34
N ASN A 161 -1.43 7.25 9.66
CA ASN A 161 -1.99 8.23 10.59
C ASN A 161 -1.48 8.10 12.04
N ALA A 162 -0.83 6.98 12.40
CA ALA A 162 -0.20 6.83 13.72
C ALA A 162 0.91 7.84 13.98
N TYR A 163 1.44 8.51 12.94
CA TYR A 163 2.43 9.57 13.11
C TYR A 163 1.83 10.94 13.45
N LEU A 164 0.50 11.09 13.45
CA LEU A 164 -0.18 12.36 13.76
C LEU A 164 -0.67 12.46 15.20
N THR A 165 -0.57 11.37 15.97
CA THR A 165 -1.01 11.26 17.36
C THR A 165 0.14 11.49 18.31
#